data_AF-A0A5B8YH41-F1
#
_entry.id   AF-A0A5B8YH41-F1
#
_cell.length_a   1.000
_cell.length_b   1.000
_cell.length_c   1.000
_cell.angle_alpha   90.00
_cell.angle_beta   90.00
_cell.angle_gamma   90.00
#
_symmetry.space_group_name_H-M   'P 1'
#
loop_
_entity.id
_entity.type
_entity.pdbx_description
1 polymer ?
#
loop_
_entity_poly.entity_id
_entity_poly.type
_entity_poly.pdbx_seq_one_letter_code
_entity_poly.pdbx_strand_id
1 'polypeptide(L)'
;MKKSIYPTLFLSMISFPLFAQIGGIENSVNDVAETIRTIFPILLGVIFLVGFLFNAGHFFGENADLKKGITRVLVFVLIAGAVVGIFTYLISIVV
;
A
#
# COMPACT_ATOMS: atom_id res chain seq x y z
N MET A 1 -57.32 -0.87 18.98
CA MET A 1 -56.06 -0.34 18.39
C MET A 1 -55.04 0.15 19.45
N LYS A 2 -55.44 0.85 20.52
CA LYS A 2 -54.49 1.39 21.54
C LYS A 2 -53.65 0.33 22.30
N LYS A 3 -54.12 -0.90 22.46
CA LYS A 3 -53.42 -1.97 23.22
C LYS A 3 -52.22 -2.59 22.48
N SER A 4 -52.16 -2.44 21.15
CA SER A 4 -51.05 -2.98 20.34
C SER A 4 -49.85 -2.02 20.28
N ILE A 5 -49.96 -0.81 20.83
CA ILE A 5 -48.90 0.21 20.79
C ILE A 5 -47.78 -0.13 21.78
N TYR A 6 -48.14 -0.64 22.96
CA TYR A 6 -47.19 -1.02 24.02
C TYR A 6 -46.20 -2.11 23.59
N PRO A 7 -46.63 -3.24 22.98
CA PRO A 7 -45.67 -4.25 22.54
C PRO A 7 -44.78 -3.75 21.39
N THR A 8 -45.30 -2.92 20.48
CA THR A 8 -44.52 -2.35 19.37
C THR A 8 -43.44 -1.37 19.87
N LEU A 9 -43.76 -0.53 20.85
CA LEU A 9 -42.79 0.37 21.49
C LEU A 9 -41.69 -0.42 22.22
N PHE A 10 -42.08 -1.48 22.93
CA PHE A 10 -41.14 -2.36 23.60
C PHE A 10 -40.20 -3.06 22.60
N LEU A 11 -40.74 -3.54 21.47
CA LEU A 11 -39.92 -4.13 20.40
C LEU A 11 -38.99 -3.12 19.73
N SER A 12 -39.41 -1.85 19.58
CA SER A 12 -38.56 -0.78 19.02
C SER A 12 -37.39 -0.39 19.93
N MET A 13 -37.47 -0.67 21.22
CA MET A 13 -36.36 -0.48 22.17
C MET A 13 -35.33 -1.61 22.10
N ILE A 14 -35.68 -2.76 21.50
CA ILE A 14 -34.80 -3.94 21.30
C ILE A 14 -34.19 -3.94 19.89
N SER A 15 -34.60 -3.01 19.01
CA SER A 15 -33.87 -2.74 17.77
C SER A 15 -32.48 -2.22 18.11
N PHE A 16 -31.53 -3.12 18.28
CA PHE A 16 -30.11 -2.82 18.14
C PHE A 16 -29.94 -2.13 16.81
N PRO A 17 -29.21 -1.01 16.75
CA PRO A 17 -28.87 -0.46 15.47
C PRO A 17 -28.02 -1.52 14.77
N LEU A 18 -28.59 -2.12 13.73
CA LEU A 18 -27.84 -2.76 12.67
C LEU A 18 -27.10 -1.63 11.94
N PHE A 19 -26.14 -0.98 12.61
CA PHE A 19 -25.08 -0.26 11.95
C PHE A 19 -24.32 -1.34 11.19
N ALA A 20 -24.81 -1.63 9.99
CA ALA A 20 -24.18 -2.48 9.02
C ALA A 20 -22.70 -2.10 8.98
N GLN A 21 -21.82 -3.02 9.36
CA GLN A 21 -20.56 -3.40 8.70
C GLN A 21 -19.66 -2.30 8.10
N ILE A 22 -19.85 -1.02 8.43
CA ILE A 22 -19.07 0.11 7.90
C ILE A 22 -17.72 0.17 8.63
N GLY A 23 -17.72 -0.07 9.96
CA GLY A 23 -16.47 -0.25 10.72
C GLY A 23 -15.70 -1.52 10.33
N GLY A 24 -16.37 -2.55 9.82
CA GLY A 24 -15.71 -3.78 9.34
C GLY A 24 -14.90 -3.56 8.06
N ILE A 25 -15.41 -2.75 7.13
CA ILE A 25 -14.70 -2.40 5.89
C ILE A 25 -13.54 -1.45 6.18
N GLU A 26 -13.71 -0.45 7.04
CA GLU A 26 -12.63 0.44 7.45
C GLU A 26 -11.45 -0.34 8.07
N ASN A 27 -11.74 -1.26 8.98
CA ASN A 27 -10.73 -2.14 9.57
C ASN A 27 -10.05 -3.01 8.51
N SER A 28 -10.82 -3.62 7.60
CA SER A 28 -10.26 -4.45 6.52
C SER A 28 -9.37 -3.64 5.57
N VAL A 29 -9.74 -2.39 5.26
CA VAL A 29 -8.94 -1.49 4.42
C VAL A 29 -7.65 -1.08 5.15
N ASN A 30 -7.73 -0.82 6.45
CA ASN A 30 -6.56 -0.50 7.26
C ASN A 30 -5.57 -1.68 7.36
N ASP A 31 -6.06 -2.90 7.57
CA ASP A 31 -5.22 -4.12 7.62
C ASP A 31 -4.49 -4.34 6.29
N VAL A 32 -5.20 -4.16 5.16
CA VAL A 32 -4.60 -4.23 3.82
C VAL A 32 -3.57 -3.12 3.63
N ALA A 33 -3.90 -1.88 4.02
CA ALA A 33 -2.99 -0.75 3.90
C ALA A 33 -1.71 -0.95 4.74
N GLU A 34 -1.82 -1.47 5.96
CA GLU A 34 -0.70 -1.80 6.84
C GLU A 34 0.18 -2.91 6.27
N THR A 35 -0.44 -3.95 5.72
CA THR A 35 0.25 -5.02 5.01
C THR A 35 1.05 -4.47 3.84
N ILE A 36 0.44 -3.61 3.01
CA ILE A 36 1.11 -2.98 1.87
C ILE A 36 2.26 -2.07 2.34
N ARG A 37 2.04 -1.23 3.37
CA ARG A 37 3.06 -0.34 3.95
C ARG A 37 4.29 -1.11 4.43
N THR A 38 4.09 -2.31 4.99
CA THR A 38 5.16 -3.17 5.50
C THR A 38 5.93 -3.87 4.38
N ILE A 39 5.22 -4.40 3.38
CA ILE A 39 5.81 -5.25 2.33
C ILE A 39 6.42 -4.42 1.18
N PHE A 40 5.83 -3.28 0.84
CA PHE A 40 6.23 -2.50 -0.33
C PHE A 40 7.71 -2.05 -0.33
N PRO A 41 8.28 -1.52 0.77
CA PRO A 41 9.70 -1.18 0.81
C PRO A 41 10.62 -2.38 0.57
N ILE A 42 10.24 -3.55 1.08
CA ILE A 42 10.99 -4.80 0.91
C ILE A 42 10.97 -5.22 -0.56
N LEU A 43 9.79 -5.22 -1.19
CA LEU A 43 9.65 -5.55 -2.61
C LEU A 43 10.44 -4.58 -3.50
N LEU A 44 10.38 -3.28 -3.22
CA LEU A 44 11.18 -2.30 -3.93
C LEU A 44 12.68 -2.52 -3.75
N GLY A 45 13.14 -2.86 -2.55
CA GLY A 45 14.54 -3.21 -2.31
C GLY A 45 15.00 -4.41 -3.13
N VAL A 46 14.18 -5.46 -3.20
CA VAL A 46 14.48 -6.67 -3.99
C VAL A 46 14.49 -6.37 -5.48
N ILE A 47 13.47 -5.68 -6.00
CA ILE A 47 13.40 -5.25 -7.40
C ILE A 47 14.61 -4.37 -7.73
N PHE A 48 14.97 -3.48 -6.81
CA PHE A 48 16.12 -2.61 -6.99
C PHE A 48 17.42 -3.39 -7.10
N LEU A 49 17.66 -4.33 -6.19
CA LEU A 49 18.86 -5.16 -6.17
C LEU A 49 18.96 -6.03 -7.43
N VAL A 50 17.87 -6.69 -7.81
CA VAL A 50 17.81 -7.51 -9.02
C VAL A 50 18.03 -6.67 -10.27
N GLY A 51 17.37 -5.51 -10.38
CA GLY A 51 17.56 -4.57 -11.48
C GLY A 51 19.00 -4.04 -11.55
N PHE A 52 19.63 -3.77 -10.41
CA PHE A 52 21.03 -3.37 -10.33
C PHE A 52 21.97 -4.49 -10.80
N LEU A 53 21.76 -5.72 -10.34
CA LEU A 53 22.53 -6.90 -10.74
C LEU A 53 22.42 -7.18 -12.25
N PHE A 54 21.24 -7.04 -12.84
CA PHE A 54 21.07 -7.16 -14.30
C PHE A 54 21.83 -6.08 -15.08
N ASN A 55 22.03 -4.89 -14.49
CA ASN A 55 22.83 -3.84 -15.08
C ASN A 55 24.34 -3.96 -14.77
N ALA A 56 24.74 -4.78 -13.78
CA ALA A 56 26.12 -5.00 -13.38
C ALA A 56 26.99 -5.59 -14.51
N GLY A 57 26.39 -6.35 -15.43
CA GLY A 57 27.09 -6.85 -16.62
C GLY A 57 27.70 -5.75 -17.51
N HIS A 58 27.16 -4.52 -17.46
CA HIS A 58 27.74 -3.36 -18.16
C HIS A 58 28.95 -2.74 -17.44
N PHE A 59 29.18 -3.08 -16.17
CA PHE A 59 30.28 -2.55 -15.36
C PHE A 59 31.52 -3.46 -15.33
N PHE A 60 31.32 -4.77 -15.41
CA PHE A 60 32.40 -5.75 -15.13
C PHE A 60 32.66 -6.75 -16.27
N GLY A 61 32.06 -6.57 -17.45
CA GLY A 61 32.29 -7.42 -18.62
C GLY A 61 33.58 -7.10 -19.38
N GLU A 62 34.01 -8.00 -20.26
CA GLU A 62 35.18 -7.84 -21.14
C GLU A 62 35.06 -6.64 -22.12
N ASN A 63 33.84 -6.14 -22.31
CA ASN A 63 33.50 -4.88 -23.00
C ASN A 63 32.77 -3.89 -22.06
N ALA A 64 33.23 -3.76 -20.81
CA ALA A 64 32.61 -2.89 -19.83
C ALA A 64 32.56 -1.42 -20.29
N ASP A 65 31.36 -0.90 -20.42
CA ASP A 65 31.10 0.51 -20.70
C ASP A 65 30.52 1.14 -19.43
N LEU A 66 31.44 1.60 -18.57
CA LEU A 66 31.10 2.24 -17.29
C LEU A 66 30.13 3.41 -17.47
N LYS A 67 30.26 4.19 -18.54
CA LYS A 67 29.37 5.33 -18.79
C LYS A 67 27.94 4.84 -19.03
N LYS A 68 27.78 3.77 -19.80
CA LYS A 68 26.48 3.13 -20.07
C LYS A 68 25.90 2.46 -18.83
N GLY A 69 26.73 1.78 -18.03
CA GLY A 69 26.34 1.19 -16.75
C GLY A 69 25.82 2.23 -15.77
N ILE A 70 26.61 3.28 -15.53
CA ILE A 70 26.25 4.37 -14.60
C ILE A 70 24.95 5.04 -15.05
N THR A 71 24.81 5.38 -16.33
CA THR A 71 23.61 6.07 -16.85
C THR A 71 22.35 5.26 -16.57
N ARG A 72 22.39 3.92 -16.75
CA ARG A 72 21.23 3.06 -16.50
C ARG A 72 20.88 2.94 -15.03
N VAL A 73 21.88 2.73 -14.17
CA VAL A 73 21.68 2.69 -12.72
C VAL A 73 21.10 4.02 -12.23
N LEU A 74 21.62 5.14 -12.72
CA LEU A 74 21.19 6.47 -12.32
C LEU A 74 19.72 6.71 -12.71
N VAL A 75 19.32 6.38 -13.93
CA VAL A 75 17.91 6.45 -14.37
C VAL A 75 17.02 5.56 -13.49
N PHE A 76 17.47 4.35 -13.18
CA PHE A 76 16.70 3.42 -12.37
C PHE A 76 16.54 3.90 -10.91
N VAL A 77 17.60 4.44 -10.30
CA VAL A 77 17.56 5.08 -8.98
C VAL A 77 16.59 6.26 -8.99
N LEU A 78 16.61 7.08 -10.05
CA LEU A 78 15.72 8.24 -10.18
C LEU A 78 14.25 7.82 -10.22
N ILE A 79 13.92 6.80 -11.01
CA ILE A 79 12.56 6.24 -11.10
C ILE A 79 12.15 5.61 -9.77
N ALA A 80 12.99 4.75 -9.19
CA ALA A 80 12.70 4.09 -7.92
C ALA A 80 12.49 5.13 -6.80
N GLY A 81 13.35 6.14 -6.73
CA GLY A 81 13.23 7.24 -5.77
C GLY A 81 11.93 8.03 -5.93
N ALA A 82 11.53 8.35 -7.17
CA ALA A 82 10.26 9.00 -7.44
C ALA A 82 9.06 8.14 -7.00
N VAL A 83 9.08 6.84 -7.29
CA VAL A 83 8.03 5.91 -6.88
C VAL A 83 7.93 5.81 -5.35
N VAL A 84 9.06 5.64 -4.65
CA VAL A 84 9.11 5.65 -3.17
C VAL A 84 8.58 6.97 -2.61
N GLY A 85 9.01 8.11 -3.18
CA GLY A 85 8.63 9.44 -2.72
C GLY A 85 7.12 9.69 -2.85
N ILE A 86 6.54 9.38 -4.01
CA ILE A 86 5.09 9.48 -4.23
C ILE A 86 4.34 8.58 -3.26
N PHE A 87 4.78 7.32 -3.12
CA PHE A 87 4.13 6.37 -2.24
C PHE A 87 4.16 6.81 -0.77
N THR A 88 5.31 7.30 -0.30
CA THR A 88 5.47 7.83 1.06
C THR A 88 4.60 9.07 1.29
N TYR A 89 4.54 9.98 0.32
CA TYR A 89 3.67 11.15 0.36
C TYR A 89 2.19 10.77 0.47
N LEU A 90 1.74 9.81 -0.35
CA LEU A 90 0.35 9.33 -0.30
C LEU A 90 0.01 8.71 1.06
N ILE A 91 0.93 7.96 1.68
CA ILE A 91 0.72 7.43 3.04
C ILE A 91 0.60 8.57 4.06
N SER A 92 1.42 9.61 3.95
CA SER A 92 1.42 10.72 4.92
C SER A 92 0.15 11.57 4.91
N ILE A 93 -0.64 11.55 3.83
CA ILE A 93 -1.93 12.24 3.76
C ILE A 93 -3.05 11.40 4.40
N VAL A 94 -2.89 10.07 4.43
CA VAL A 94 -3.89 9.12 4.92
C VAL A 94 -3.79 8.92 6.44
N VAL A 95 -2.68 9.34 7.06
CA VAL A 95 -2.44 9.29 8.52
C VAL A 95 -2.67 10.66 9.12
#